data_AF-A0A3D6EC88-F1
#
_entry.id   AF-A0A3D6EC88-F1
#
_cell.length_a   1.000
_cell.length_b   1.000
_cell.length_c   1.000
_cell.angle_alpha   90.00
_cell.angle_beta   90.00
_cell.angle_gamma   90.00
#
_symmetry.space_group_name_H-M   'P 1'
#
loop_
_entity.id
_entity.type
_entity.pdbx_description
1 polymer ?
#
loop_
_entity_poly.entity_id
_entity_poly.type
_entity_poly.pdbx_seq_one_letter_code
_entity_poly.pdbx_strand_id
1 'polypeptide(L)'
;MQKIILFALLLLSSTTIYAGHTIDAYFISAPAQLIPQLDENRRKDLIDFHNAGVAHHIVNQLGGEVLIDTIDDMQITVKLSSSSSIQIALLPVADTVGVIAVVHTVSLPAQDSRITFYDTRWQPIENGKIFTAPTAKTFLNKSSKKTAQQAADLIDMLPVSYVISGKTLQAREDLKTYLPEEVYERLAPLLRKTPLSYTWNGKRFVR
;
A
#
# COMPACT_ATOMS: atom_id res chain seq x y z
N MET A 1 3.78 57.75 11.60
CA MET A 1 4.34 56.90 10.53
C MET A 1 4.63 55.45 10.99
N GLN A 2 5.07 55.20 12.23
CA GLN A 2 5.28 53.83 12.76
C GLN A 2 4.02 52.94 12.83
N LYS A 3 2.82 53.52 13.04
CA LYS A 3 1.56 52.74 13.12
C LYS A 3 1.05 52.23 11.76
N ILE A 4 1.44 52.87 10.65
CA ILE A 4 1.08 52.43 9.30
C ILE A 4 1.99 51.28 8.86
N ILE A 5 3.25 51.29 9.30
CA ILE A 5 4.22 50.22 9.05
C ILE A 5 3.80 48.93 9.79
N LEU A 6 3.21 49.03 10.99
CA LEU A 6 2.71 47.87 11.74
C LEU A 6 1.48 47.20 11.09
N PHE A 7 0.64 47.98 10.39
CA PHE A 7 -0.55 47.45 9.70
C PHE A 7 -0.21 46.79 8.36
N ALA A 8 0.86 47.23 7.69
CA ALA A 8 1.36 46.62 6.46
C ALA A 8 2.12 45.30 6.70
N LEU A 9 2.70 45.11 7.90
CA LEU A 9 3.43 43.88 8.25
C LEU A 9 2.49 42.71 8.63
N LEU A 10 1.23 42.98 8.97
CA LEU A 10 0.25 41.94 9.36
C LEU A 10 -0.46 41.28 8.16
N LEU A 11 -0.33 41.86 6.95
CA LEU A 11 -0.96 41.38 5.72
C LEU A 11 -0.05 40.47 4.87
N LEU A 12 1.14 40.14 5.37
CA LEU A 12 2.05 39.16 4.78
C LEU A 12 2.00 37.78 5.47
N SER A 13 0.84 37.40 6.02
CA SER A 13 0.58 35.97 6.23
C SER A 13 0.31 35.36 4.86
N SER A 14 1.38 34.96 4.19
CA SER A 14 1.32 34.05 3.06
C SER A 14 0.50 32.84 3.49
N THR A 15 -0.76 32.77 3.05
CA THR A 15 -1.45 31.50 2.96
C THR A 15 -0.68 30.70 1.92
N THR A 16 0.30 29.92 2.37
CA THR A 16 0.80 28.82 1.57
C THR A 16 -0.41 27.93 1.34
N ILE A 17 -1.02 28.07 0.16
CA ILE A 17 -1.94 27.07 -0.36
C ILE A 17 -1.04 25.85 -0.51
N TYR A 18 -1.01 24.98 0.49
CA TYR A 18 -0.51 23.63 0.30
C TYR A 18 -1.42 23.03 -0.76
N ALA A 19 -0.93 22.97 -1.99
CA ALA A 19 -1.56 22.15 -3.00
C ALA A 19 -1.49 20.72 -2.45
N GLY A 20 -2.64 20.20 -1.99
CA GLY A 20 -2.72 18.85 -1.44
C GLY A 20 -2.30 17.84 -2.50
N HIS A 21 -1.86 16.67 -2.05
CA HIS A 21 -1.54 15.58 -2.96
C HIS A 21 -2.84 15.10 -3.62
N THR A 22 -2.77 14.60 -4.85
CA THR A 22 -3.95 14.03 -5.52
C THR A 22 -4.54 12.87 -4.71
N ILE A 23 -3.68 12.06 -4.07
CA ILE A 23 -4.08 10.95 -3.21
C ILE A 23 -4.92 11.38 -1.99
N ASP A 24 -4.77 12.60 -1.47
CA ASP A 24 -5.44 13.08 -0.25
C ASP A 24 -6.96 12.91 -0.37
N ALA A 25 -7.54 13.34 -1.48
CA ALA A 25 -8.98 13.25 -1.74
C ALA A 25 -9.47 11.80 -1.80
N TYR A 26 -8.68 10.89 -2.37
CA TYR A 26 -9.02 9.47 -2.43
C TYR A 26 -8.90 8.82 -1.05
N PHE A 27 -7.85 9.10 -0.30
CA PHE A 27 -7.72 8.59 1.06
C PHE A 27 -8.87 9.05 1.97
N ILE A 28 -9.22 10.34 1.92
CA ILE A 28 -10.33 10.90 2.70
C ILE A 28 -11.66 10.25 2.30
N SER A 29 -11.95 10.15 1.00
CA SER A 29 -13.20 9.57 0.48
C SER A 29 -13.27 8.04 0.48
N ALA A 30 -12.23 7.34 0.93
CA ALA A 30 -12.20 5.88 0.95
C ALA A 30 -13.40 5.31 1.74
N PRO A 31 -14.08 4.26 1.22
CA PRO A 31 -15.18 3.61 1.90
C PRO A 31 -14.80 3.19 3.33
N ALA A 32 -15.68 3.42 4.29
CA ALA A 32 -15.43 3.11 5.70
C ALA A 32 -15.05 1.64 5.93
N GLN A 33 -15.52 0.72 5.08
CA GLN A 33 -15.20 -0.70 5.14
C GLN A 33 -13.72 -1.00 4.88
N LEU A 34 -13.00 -0.14 4.14
CA LEU A 34 -11.56 -0.29 3.93
C LEU A 34 -10.78 0.12 5.18
N ILE A 35 -11.21 1.16 5.88
CA ILE A 35 -10.50 1.70 7.05
C ILE A 35 -11.51 1.88 8.20
N PRO A 36 -12.05 0.79 8.78
CA PRO A 36 -13.15 0.88 9.75
C PRO A 36 -12.77 1.62 11.04
N GLN A 37 -11.48 1.72 11.33
CA GLN A 37 -10.93 2.38 12.50
C GLN A 37 -10.77 3.91 12.38
N LEU A 38 -10.95 4.46 11.18
CA LEU A 38 -10.90 5.90 10.91
C LEU A 38 -12.11 6.32 10.09
N ASP A 39 -12.98 7.15 10.66
CA ASP A 39 -13.98 7.86 9.87
C ASP A 39 -13.34 8.93 8.96
N GLU A 40 -14.16 9.51 8.08
CA GLU A 40 -13.71 10.51 7.10
C GLU A 40 -13.04 11.72 7.73
N ASN A 41 -13.61 12.26 8.81
CA ASN A 41 -13.05 13.42 9.50
C ASN A 41 -11.67 13.10 10.09
N ARG A 42 -11.51 11.92 10.69
CA ARG A 42 -10.22 11.48 11.23
C ARG A 42 -9.19 11.20 10.15
N ARG A 43 -9.61 10.78 8.95
CA ARG A 43 -8.71 10.67 7.79
C ARG A 43 -8.27 12.04 7.31
N LYS A 44 -9.17 13.03 7.31
CA LYS A 44 -8.83 14.43 7.02
C LYS A 44 -7.84 14.99 8.05
N ASP A 45 -8.11 14.80 9.33
CA ASP A 45 -7.20 15.24 10.40
C ASP A 45 -5.81 14.62 10.25
N LEU A 46 -5.73 13.34 9.85
CA LEU A 46 -4.45 12.65 9.64
C LEU A 46 -3.60 13.33 8.54
N ILE A 47 -4.24 13.72 7.44
CA ILE A 47 -3.60 14.46 6.34
C ILE A 47 -3.18 15.85 6.81
N ASP A 48 -4.07 16.57 7.50
CA ASP A 48 -3.81 17.93 7.97
C ASP A 48 -2.63 17.94 8.96
N PHE A 49 -2.55 16.98 9.89
CA PHE A 49 -1.43 16.84 10.81
C PHE A 49 -0.11 16.50 10.11
N HIS A 50 -0.14 15.58 9.15
CA HIS A 50 1.05 15.23 8.36
C HIS A 50 1.58 16.45 7.59
N ASN A 51 0.69 17.20 6.93
CA ASN A 51 1.06 18.39 6.16
C ASN A 51 1.58 19.53 7.04
N ALA A 52 1.12 19.63 8.29
CA ALA A 52 1.66 20.55 9.28
C ALA A 52 3.06 20.17 9.79
N GLY A 53 3.63 19.04 9.33
CA GLY A 53 4.94 18.54 9.76
C GLY A 53 4.96 18.10 11.22
N VAL A 54 3.79 17.91 11.83
CA VAL A 54 3.70 17.45 13.20
C VAL A 54 3.61 15.93 13.16
N ALA A 55 4.60 15.26 13.74
CA ALA A 55 4.60 13.81 13.88
C ALA A 55 3.48 13.41 14.84
N HIS A 56 2.28 13.26 14.29
CA HIS A 56 1.08 12.91 15.03
C HIS A 56 0.58 11.54 14.60
N HIS A 57 0.35 10.72 15.60
CA HIS A 57 -0.49 9.56 15.48
C HIS A 57 -1.92 9.95 15.87
N ILE A 58 -2.88 9.29 15.24
CA ILE A 58 -4.27 9.31 15.66
C ILE A 58 -4.54 8.03 16.46
N VAL A 59 -5.03 8.17 17.69
CA VAL A 59 -5.41 7.01 18.53
C VAL A 59 -6.80 6.52 18.11
N ASN A 60 -6.88 5.41 17.37
CA ASN A 60 -8.14 4.88 16.87
C ASN A 60 -9.12 4.47 17.98
N GLN A 61 -10.35 4.10 17.61
CA GLN A 61 -11.40 3.71 18.58
C GLN A 61 -11.02 2.49 19.46
N LEU A 62 -10.04 1.70 19.04
CA LEU A 62 -9.54 0.52 19.75
C LEU A 62 -8.28 0.82 20.58
N GLY A 63 -7.85 2.08 20.67
CA GLY A 63 -6.65 2.50 21.41
C GLY A 63 -5.32 2.28 20.66
N GLY A 64 -5.37 1.85 19.39
CA GLY A 64 -4.19 1.68 18.55
C GLY A 64 -3.76 2.96 17.86
N GLU A 65 -2.46 3.13 17.63
CA GLU A 65 -1.91 4.28 16.91
C GLU A 65 -2.03 4.11 15.40
N VAL A 66 -2.44 5.18 14.72
CA VAL A 66 -2.50 5.31 13.27
C VAL A 66 -1.62 6.45 12.82
N LEU A 67 -0.74 6.21 11.85
CA LEU A 67 0.11 7.26 11.28
C LEU A 67 0.39 7.03 9.79
N ILE A 68 0.61 8.11 9.06
CA ILE A 68 1.08 8.06 7.67
C ILE A 68 2.56 7.66 7.69
N ASP A 69 2.88 6.55 7.03
CA ASP A 69 4.24 6.05 6.89
C ASP A 69 4.94 6.71 5.70
N THR A 70 4.25 6.76 4.57
CA THR A 70 4.73 7.42 3.33
C THR A 70 3.56 8.04 2.60
N ILE A 71 3.77 9.20 1.97
CA ILE A 71 2.80 9.82 1.08
C ILE A 71 3.52 10.54 -0.07
N ASP A 72 2.94 10.46 -1.26
CA ASP A 72 3.26 11.28 -2.43
C ASP A 72 1.98 11.59 -3.20
N ASP A 73 2.08 12.25 -4.36
CA ASP A 73 0.92 12.64 -5.17
C ASP A 73 -0.03 11.48 -5.51
N MET A 74 0.49 10.27 -5.68
CA MET A 74 -0.20 9.14 -6.30
C MET A 74 -0.40 7.97 -5.34
N GLN A 75 0.23 7.96 -4.17
CA GLN A 75 0.11 6.87 -3.22
C GLN A 75 0.30 7.33 -1.77
N ILE A 76 -0.36 6.61 -0.87
CA ILE A 76 -0.25 6.78 0.57
C ILE A 76 -0.17 5.41 1.23
N THR A 77 0.73 5.27 2.20
CA THR A 77 0.81 4.11 3.08
C THR A 77 0.54 4.58 4.50
N VAL A 78 -0.44 3.96 5.15
CA VAL A 78 -0.85 4.27 6.52
C VAL A 78 -0.66 3.02 7.38
N LYS A 79 0.06 3.16 8.49
CA LYS A 79 0.09 2.15 9.54
C LYS A 79 -1.21 2.26 10.32
N LEU A 80 -1.94 1.16 10.37
CA LEU A 80 -3.22 1.05 11.08
C LEU A 80 -3.03 0.50 12.51
N SER A 81 -1.95 -0.25 12.73
CA SER A 81 -1.49 -0.72 14.03
C SER A 81 -0.01 -1.07 13.96
N SER A 82 0.54 -1.65 15.03
CA SER A 82 1.88 -2.26 15.02
C SER A 82 2.02 -3.45 14.07
N SER A 83 0.90 -4.04 13.63
CA SER A 83 0.85 -5.29 12.87
C SER A 83 0.05 -5.19 11.57
N SER A 84 -0.43 -4.01 11.18
CA SER A 84 -1.20 -3.84 9.96
C SER A 84 -1.00 -2.49 9.30
N SER A 85 -1.08 -2.49 7.98
CA SER A 85 -1.02 -1.28 7.16
C SER A 85 -1.99 -1.36 5.99
N ILE A 86 -2.30 -0.19 5.45
CA ILE A 86 -3.02 -0.03 4.19
C ILE A 86 -2.18 0.86 3.27
N GLN A 87 -1.99 0.43 2.03
CA GLN A 87 -1.49 1.27 0.95
C GLN A 87 -2.63 1.53 -0.04
N ILE A 88 -2.86 2.80 -0.38
CA ILE A 88 -3.74 3.21 -1.47
C ILE A 88 -2.86 3.83 -2.54
N ALA A 89 -2.97 3.34 -3.78
CA ALA A 89 -2.21 3.82 -4.93
C ALA A 89 -3.13 4.09 -6.11
N LEU A 90 -2.95 5.24 -6.75
CA LEU A 90 -3.65 5.66 -7.96
C LEU A 90 -2.87 5.17 -9.18
N LEU A 91 -3.52 4.40 -10.04
CA LEU A 91 -2.92 3.85 -11.25
C LEU A 91 -3.43 4.62 -12.48
N PRO A 92 -2.53 5.17 -13.31
CA PRO A 92 -2.92 5.99 -14.44
C PRO A 92 -3.47 5.15 -15.60
N VAL A 93 -4.59 5.57 -16.18
CA VAL A 93 -5.13 5.04 -17.44
C VAL A 93 -5.08 6.18 -18.45
N ALA A 94 -4.24 6.01 -19.48
CA ALA A 94 -3.81 7.11 -20.35
C ALA A 94 -3.25 8.29 -19.52
N ASP A 95 -3.77 9.49 -19.73
CA ASP A 95 -3.29 10.73 -19.07
C ASP A 95 -4.05 11.06 -17.78
N THR A 96 -4.88 10.15 -17.26
CA THR A 96 -5.73 10.38 -16.07
C THR A 96 -5.63 9.25 -15.05
N VAL A 97 -6.09 9.49 -13.81
CA VAL A 97 -6.29 8.42 -12.82
C VAL A 97 -7.48 7.57 -13.26
N GLY A 98 -7.29 6.25 -13.40
CA GLY A 98 -8.36 5.36 -13.83
C GLY A 98 -8.65 4.20 -12.90
N VAL A 99 -7.68 3.77 -12.09
CA VAL A 99 -7.85 2.64 -11.15
C VAL A 99 -7.23 2.99 -9.82
N ILE A 100 -7.91 2.63 -8.73
CA ILE A 100 -7.39 2.71 -7.37
C ILE A 100 -6.99 1.29 -6.95
N ALA A 101 -5.75 1.09 -6.56
CA ALA A 101 -5.28 -0.13 -5.93
C ALA A 101 -5.22 0.05 -4.41
N VAL A 102 -5.75 -0.90 -3.68
CA VAL A 102 -5.70 -0.93 -2.21
C VAL A 102 -5.03 -2.22 -1.78
N VAL A 103 -3.91 -2.08 -1.08
CA VAL A 103 -3.18 -3.20 -0.48
C VAL A 103 -3.35 -3.13 1.03
N HIS A 104 -4.03 -4.11 1.61
CA HIS A 104 -4.04 -4.35 3.04
C HIS A 104 -2.99 -5.37 3.40
N THR A 105 -2.14 -5.08 4.38
CA THR A 105 -1.09 -5.98 4.84
C THR A 105 -1.22 -6.24 6.32
N VAL A 106 -1.12 -7.51 6.71
CA VAL A 106 -0.95 -7.95 8.10
C VAL A 106 0.44 -8.53 8.24
N SER A 107 1.12 -8.25 9.36
CA SER A 107 2.54 -8.55 9.58
C SER A 107 2.81 -9.50 10.74
N LEU A 108 1.90 -10.43 11.05
CA LEU A 108 2.06 -11.39 12.16
C LEU A 108 1.52 -12.80 11.81
N PRO A 109 2.32 -13.88 11.99
CA PRO A 109 3.78 -13.88 12.17
C PRO A 109 4.51 -13.52 10.86
N ALA A 110 4.00 -13.97 9.72
CA ALA A 110 4.52 -13.65 8.38
C ALA A 110 3.69 -12.55 7.74
N GLN A 111 4.29 -11.77 6.82
CA GLN A 111 3.55 -10.74 6.09
C GLN A 111 2.68 -11.37 5.00
N ASP A 112 1.40 -11.02 5.03
CA ASP A 112 0.45 -11.37 3.98
C ASP A 112 -0.40 -10.16 3.60
N SER A 113 -0.58 -9.98 2.31
CA SER A 113 -1.32 -8.86 1.74
C SER A 113 -2.51 -9.32 0.91
N ARG A 114 -3.62 -8.59 1.07
CA ARG A 114 -4.72 -8.61 0.11
C ARG A 114 -4.67 -7.34 -0.73
N ILE A 115 -4.60 -7.51 -2.05
CA ILE A 115 -4.78 -6.43 -3.01
C ILE A 115 -6.19 -6.44 -3.60
N THR A 116 -6.83 -5.27 -3.67
CA THR A 116 -8.13 -5.05 -4.29
C THR A 116 -8.09 -3.82 -5.19
N PHE A 117 -8.96 -3.78 -6.20
CA PHE A 117 -9.00 -2.70 -7.17
C PHE A 117 -10.38 -2.05 -7.26
N TYR A 118 -10.40 -0.75 -7.51
CA TYR A 118 -11.62 0.04 -7.63
C TYR A 118 -11.52 1.03 -8.79
N ASP A 119 -12.66 1.47 -9.31
CA ASP A 119 -12.73 2.68 -10.15
C ASP A 119 -12.58 3.94 -9.26
N THR A 120 -12.52 5.13 -9.88
CA THR A 120 -12.38 6.41 -9.17
C THR A 120 -13.59 6.79 -8.32
N ARG A 121 -14.68 6.03 -8.39
CA ARG A 121 -15.89 6.17 -7.56
C ARG A 121 -16.01 5.04 -6.53
N TRP A 122 -14.90 4.36 -6.24
CA TRP A 122 -14.83 3.26 -5.29
C TRP A 122 -15.70 2.04 -5.64
N GLN A 123 -16.06 1.86 -6.91
CA GLN A 123 -16.74 0.64 -7.35
C GLN A 123 -15.73 -0.48 -7.55
N PRO A 124 -15.95 -1.68 -6.98
CA PRO A 124 -14.99 -2.76 -7.05
C PRO A 124 -14.78 -3.23 -8.50
N ILE A 125 -13.52 -3.45 -8.86
CA ILE A 125 -13.10 -4.05 -10.11
C ILE A 125 -12.65 -5.49 -9.82
N GLU A 126 -13.09 -6.43 -10.64
CA GLU A 126 -12.70 -7.83 -10.51
C GLU A 126 -11.17 -8.00 -10.61
N ASN A 127 -10.55 -8.45 -9.52
CA ASN A 127 -9.10 -8.55 -9.37
C ASN A 127 -8.41 -9.27 -10.53
N GLY A 128 -8.94 -10.41 -11.01
CA GLY A 128 -8.33 -11.21 -12.07
C GLY A 128 -8.17 -10.47 -13.42
N LYS A 129 -8.93 -9.40 -13.63
CA LYS A 129 -8.80 -8.53 -14.82
C LYS A 129 -7.57 -7.61 -14.73
N ILE A 130 -7.18 -7.23 -13.51
CA ILE A 130 -6.15 -6.22 -13.24
C ILE A 130 -4.83 -6.84 -12.77
N PHE A 131 -4.88 -7.94 -12.03
CA PHE A 131 -3.70 -8.59 -11.49
C PHE A 131 -3.94 -10.09 -11.32
N THR A 132 -2.93 -10.88 -11.66
CA THR A 132 -2.91 -12.31 -11.38
C THR A 132 -1.94 -12.54 -10.25
N ALA A 133 -2.45 -12.92 -9.08
CA ALA A 133 -1.62 -13.19 -7.91
C ALA A 133 -0.59 -14.30 -8.22
N PRO A 134 0.66 -14.16 -7.74
CA PRO A 134 1.67 -15.19 -7.89
C PRO A 134 1.25 -16.46 -7.12
N THR A 135 1.66 -17.59 -7.68
CA THR A 135 1.60 -18.90 -7.00
C THR A 135 2.98 -19.27 -6.45
N ALA A 136 3.05 -20.30 -5.62
CA ALA A 136 4.32 -20.84 -5.10
C ALA A 136 5.35 -21.06 -6.23
N LYS A 137 4.90 -21.66 -7.35
CA LYS A 137 5.73 -21.89 -8.54
C LYS A 137 6.28 -20.61 -9.17
N THR A 138 5.61 -19.48 -8.99
CA THR A 138 6.01 -18.18 -9.56
C THR A 138 7.27 -17.64 -8.88
N PHE A 139 7.45 -17.97 -7.60
CA PHE A 139 8.59 -17.62 -6.76
C PHE A 139 9.78 -18.58 -6.90
N LEU A 140 9.64 -19.68 -7.65
CA LEU A 140 10.75 -20.59 -7.89
C LEU A 140 11.68 -20.07 -9.01
N ASN A 141 12.96 -20.43 -8.89
CA ASN A 141 13.93 -20.34 -9.96
C ASN A 141 13.56 -21.32 -11.10
N LYS A 142 14.14 -21.09 -12.29
CA LYS A 142 13.91 -21.99 -13.43
C LYS A 142 14.38 -23.40 -13.06
N SER A 143 13.45 -24.34 -13.06
CA SER A 143 13.67 -25.73 -12.66
C SER A 143 12.79 -26.67 -13.50
N SER A 144 13.00 -27.98 -13.35
CA SER A 144 12.14 -28.97 -14.02
C SER A 144 10.70 -28.89 -13.49
N LYS A 145 9.70 -29.28 -14.31
CA LYS A 145 8.29 -29.31 -13.88
C LYS A 145 8.08 -30.15 -12.62
N LYS A 146 8.80 -31.27 -12.50
CA LYS A 146 8.74 -32.17 -11.34
C LYS A 146 9.27 -31.49 -10.08
N THR A 147 10.44 -30.87 -10.17
CA THR A 147 11.05 -30.12 -9.05
C THR A 147 10.16 -28.96 -8.60
N ALA A 148 9.60 -28.22 -9.56
CA ALA A 148 8.70 -27.11 -9.25
C ALA A 148 7.39 -27.58 -8.57
N GLN A 149 6.88 -28.75 -8.94
CA GLN A 149 5.71 -29.34 -8.28
C GLN A 149 6.06 -29.76 -6.85
N GLN A 150 7.14 -30.54 -6.67
CA GLN A 150 7.56 -31.00 -5.35
C GLN A 150 7.83 -29.85 -4.37
N ALA A 151 8.42 -28.75 -4.86
CA ALA A 151 8.62 -27.55 -4.05
C ALA A 151 7.29 -26.86 -3.69
N ALA A 152 6.36 -26.76 -4.64
CA ALA A 152 5.04 -26.20 -4.40
C ALA A 152 4.22 -27.04 -3.40
N ASP A 153 4.38 -28.37 -3.41
CA ASP A 153 3.68 -29.29 -2.50
C ASP A 153 4.15 -29.14 -1.04
N LEU A 154 5.32 -28.52 -0.80
CA LEU A 154 5.82 -28.20 0.55
C LEU A 154 5.22 -26.89 1.10
N ILE A 155 4.49 -26.14 0.28
CA ILE A 155 3.93 -24.83 0.63
C ILE A 155 2.41 -24.98 0.74
N ASP A 156 1.92 -25.16 1.96
CA ASP A 156 0.49 -25.29 2.27
C ASP A 156 -0.24 -23.94 2.25
N MET A 157 0.44 -22.87 2.68
CA MET A 157 0.02 -21.48 2.54
C MET A 157 1.18 -20.65 2.00
N LEU A 158 0.87 -19.73 1.08
CA LEU A 158 1.84 -18.81 0.51
C LEU A 158 1.56 -17.39 1.02
N PRO A 159 2.14 -16.97 2.15
CA PRO A 159 2.09 -15.58 2.58
C PRO A 159 2.84 -14.71 1.58
N VAL A 160 2.16 -13.70 1.02
CA VAL A 160 2.74 -12.77 0.05
C VAL A 160 2.41 -11.35 0.42
N SER A 161 3.43 -10.51 0.59
CA SER A 161 3.24 -9.07 0.69
C SER A 161 3.33 -8.38 -0.67
N TYR A 162 2.50 -7.35 -0.86
CA TYR A 162 2.54 -6.49 -2.04
C TYR A 162 2.94 -5.07 -1.65
N VAL A 163 3.77 -4.44 -2.47
CA VAL A 163 4.10 -3.01 -2.37
C VAL A 163 4.04 -2.39 -3.75
N ILE A 164 3.28 -1.32 -3.89
CA ILE A 164 3.23 -0.51 -5.11
C ILE A 164 4.18 0.68 -4.94
N SER A 165 4.97 0.95 -5.97
CA SER A 165 5.82 2.13 -6.08
C SER A 165 5.75 2.65 -7.51
N GLY A 166 5.01 3.75 -7.69
CA GLY A 166 4.69 4.30 -9.00
C GLY A 166 3.96 3.27 -9.87
N LYS A 167 4.57 2.86 -11.00
CA LYS A 167 3.99 1.87 -11.93
C LYS A 167 4.39 0.43 -11.60
N THR A 168 5.12 0.19 -10.51
CA THR A 168 5.65 -1.14 -10.19
C THR A 168 4.93 -1.72 -8.98
N LEU A 169 4.44 -2.95 -9.10
CA LEU A 169 3.98 -3.77 -7.99
C LEU A 169 5.02 -4.84 -7.72
N GLN A 170 5.57 -4.85 -6.50
CA GLN A 170 6.44 -5.92 -6.02
C GLN A 170 5.65 -6.91 -5.19
N ALA A 171 5.84 -8.20 -5.44
CA ALA A 171 5.31 -9.29 -4.62
C ALA A 171 6.48 -10.05 -3.97
N ARG A 172 6.45 -10.18 -2.65
CA ARG A 172 7.48 -10.88 -1.86
C ARG A 172 6.84 -11.98 -1.05
N GLU A 173 7.39 -13.18 -1.13
CA GLU A 173 6.99 -14.28 -0.24
C GLU A 173 7.65 -14.13 1.13
N ASP A 174 7.00 -14.63 2.17
CA ASP A 174 7.54 -14.66 3.54
C ASP A 174 7.55 -16.08 4.14
N LEU A 175 7.95 -17.06 3.31
CA LEU A 175 7.99 -18.47 3.68
C LEU A 175 9.07 -18.76 4.73
N LYS A 176 10.12 -17.95 4.81
CA LYS A 176 11.13 -18.08 5.87
C LYS A 176 10.54 -17.89 7.26
N THR A 177 9.60 -16.96 7.41
CA THR A 177 8.95 -16.65 8.68
C THR A 177 7.81 -17.64 8.96
N TYR A 178 7.17 -18.15 7.91
CA TYR A 178 6.01 -19.02 8.01
C TYR A 178 6.35 -20.52 8.18
N LEU A 179 7.35 -21.04 7.46
CA LEU A 179 7.68 -22.47 7.47
C LEU A 179 8.63 -22.84 8.62
N PRO A 180 8.56 -24.10 9.12
CA PRO A 180 9.61 -24.65 9.96
C PRO A 180 10.98 -24.58 9.27
N GLU A 181 12.04 -24.37 10.06
CA GLU A 181 13.39 -24.14 9.57
C GLU A 181 13.86 -25.28 8.64
N GLU A 182 13.62 -26.53 9.01
CA GLU A 182 14.05 -27.70 8.23
C GLU A 182 13.32 -27.81 6.88
N VAL A 183 12.08 -27.32 6.80
CA VAL A 183 11.31 -27.27 5.55
C VAL A 183 11.82 -26.11 4.69
N TYR A 184 12.05 -24.95 5.29
CA TYR A 184 12.56 -23.78 4.59
C TYR A 184 13.95 -24.03 4.01
N GLU A 185 14.87 -24.67 4.73
CA GLU A 185 16.22 -24.98 4.24
C GLU A 185 16.21 -25.85 2.97
N ARG A 186 15.25 -26.75 2.84
CA ARG A 186 15.07 -27.58 1.64
C ARG A 186 14.50 -26.78 0.46
N LEU A 187 13.68 -25.78 0.75
CA LEU A 187 13.00 -24.96 -0.25
C LEU A 187 13.87 -23.77 -0.71
N ALA A 188 14.64 -23.16 0.19
CA ALA A 188 15.40 -21.93 -0.03
C ALA A 188 16.32 -21.95 -1.27
N PRO A 189 17.03 -23.04 -1.60
CA PRO A 189 17.84 -23.10 -2.83
C PRO A 189 17.02 -22.99 -4.12
N LEU A 190 15.73 -23.33 -4.07
CA LEU A 190 14.81 -23.30 -5.20
C LEU A 190 14.10 -21.94 -5.35
N LEU A 191 14.06 -21.13 -4.28
CA LEU A 191 13.39 -19.83 -4.28
C LEU A 191 14.22 -18.76 -4.99
N ARG A 192 13.51 -17.81 -5.60
CA ARG A 192 14.09 -16.56 -6.09
C ARG A 192 14.57 -15.73 -4.90
N LYS A 193 15.73 -15.10 -5.06
CA LYS A 193 16.31 -14.21 -4.03
C LYS A 193 15.71 -12.80 -4.05
N THR A 194 15.03 -12.43 -5.13
CA THR A 194 14.45 -11.10 -5.33
C THR A 194 12.92 -11.19 -5.44
N PRO A 195 12.20 -10.14 -5.00
CA PRO A 195 10.75 -10.05 -5.19
C PRO A 195 10.37 -10.17 -6.68
N LEU A 196 9.16 -10.65 -6.91
CA LEU A 196 8.55 -10.59 -8.24
C LEU A 196 8.17 -9.14 -8.52
N SER A 197 8.49 -8.65 -9.71
CA SER A 197 8.12 -7.31 -10.16
C SER A 197 7.06 -7.42 -11.24
N TYR A 198 6.04 -6.57 -11.15
CA TYR A 198 5.01 -6.39 -12.18
C TYR A 198 4.92 -4.91 -12.51
N THR A 199 4.82 -4.59 -13.80
CA THR A 199 4.69 -3.23 -14.30
C THR A 199 3.24 -2.98 -14.73
N TRP A 200 2.69 -1.85 -14.32
CA TRP A 200 1.42 -1.34 -14.77
C TRP A 200 1.52 -0.89 -16.22
N ASN A 201 0.73 -1.50 -17.12
CA ASN A 201 0.75 -1.16 -18.54
C ASN A 201 -0.41 -0.24 -18.98
N GLY A 202 -1.10 0.41 -18.04
CA GLY A 202 -2.30 1.22 -18.32
C GLY A 202 -3.61 0.43 -18.26
N LYS A 203 -3.56 -0.90 -18.11
CA LYS A 203 -4.74 -1.77 -18.03
C LYS A 203 -4.65 -2.81 -16.92
N ARG A 204 -3.48 -3.44 -16.76
CA ARG A 204 -3.23 -4.49 -15.77
C ARG A 204 -1.75 -4.51 -15.38
N PHE A 205 -1.46 -5.12 -14.24
CA PHE A 205 -0.09 -5.47 -13.86
C PHE A 205 0.38 -6.67 -14.68
N VAL A 206 1.52 -6.52 -15.37
CA VAL A 206 2.17 -7.55 -16.18
C VAL A 206 3.61 -7.77 -15.70
N ARG A 207 4.09 -9.01 -15.78
CA ARG A 207 5.42 -9.38 -15.31
C ARG A 207 6.50 -9.07 -16.34
#